data_AF-A0A8B9BW53-F1
#
_entry.id   AF-A0A8B9BW53-F1
#
_cell.length_a   1.000
_cell.length_b   1.000
_cell.length_c   1.000
_cell.angle_alpha   90.00
_cell.angle_beta   90.00
_cell.angle_gamma   90.00
#
_symmetry.space_group_name_H-M   'P 1'
#
loop_
_entity.id
_entity.type
_entity.pdbx_description
1 polymer ?
#
loop_
_entity_poly.entity_id
_entity_poly.type
_entity_poly.pdbx_seq_one_letter_code
_entity_poly.pdbx_strand_id
1 'polypeptide(L)'
;MTWGIISSSFSILAWALDSYIAAVYEHSHAVILPRAAHKTVSPEDALALMNRNMDILEGAIREAAQQGAHIIVTPEDGLYGWVFTREAIYPYLEDIPDPEVNWIPCTDPTR
;
A
#
# COMPACT_ATOMS: atom_id res chain seq x y z
N MET A 1 16.16 -57.32 19.90
CA MET A 1 15.14 -56.28 20.14
C MET A 1 15.63 -55.00 19.50
N THR A 2 15.24 -54.74 18.25
CA THR A 2 15.60 -53.51 17.53
C THR A 2 14.43 -52.55 17.65
N TRP A 3 14.63 -51.45 18.37
CA TRP A 3 13.67 -50.35 18.46
C TRP A 3 13.73 -49.54 17.16
N GLY A 4 12.68 -49.61 16.36
CA GLY A 4 12.53 -48.77 15.17
C GLY A 4 12.03 -47.39 15.58
N ILE A 5 12.80 -46.35 15.28
CA ILE A 5 12.37 -44.96 15.44
C ILE A 5 11.45 -44.64 14.26
N ILE A 6 10.17 -44.42 14.53
CA ILE A 6 9.22 -43.92 13.54
C ILE A 6 9.40 -42.39 13.50
N SER A 7 10.12 -41.90 12.49
CA SER A 7 10.13 -40.46 12.17
C SER A 7 8.89 -40.15 11.34
N SER A 8 7.97 -39.37 11.91
CA SER A 8 6.82 -38.84 11.18
C SER A 8 7.18 -37.44 10.70
N SER A 9 7.43 -37.29 9.40
CA SER A 9 7.65 -36.00 8.75
C SER A 9 6.29 -35.40 8.37
N PHE A 10 5.88 -34.36 9.09
CA PHE A 10 4.70 -33.58 8.72
C PHE A 10 5.07 -32.63 7.57
N SER A 11 4.66 -32.97 6.36
CA SER A 11 4.82 -32.08 5.20
C SER A 11 3.66 -31.09 5.19
N ILE A 12 3.96 -29.80 5.36
CA ILE A 12 2.97 -28.74 5.17
C ILE A 12 2.70 -28.67 3.66
N LEU A 13 1.55 -29.18 3.23
CA LEU A 13 1.12 -29.01 1.84
C LEU A 13 0.78 -27.53 1.66
N ALA A 14 1.62 -26.79 0.96
CA ALA A 14 1.26 -25.46 0.48
C ALA A 14 0.26 -25.63 -0.66
N TRP A 15 -1.02 -25.43 -0.39
CA TRP A 15 -2.05 -25.40 -1.42
C TRP A 15 -2.01 -24.01 -2.07
N ALA A 16 -1.52 -23.95 -3.31
CA ALA A 16 -1.74 -22.77 -4.15
C ALA A 16 -3.22 -22.73 -4.56
N LEU A 17 -3.82 -21.53 -4.55
CA LEU A 17 -5.16 -21.34 -5.10
C LEU A 17 -5.10 -21.37 -6.63
N ASP A 18 -6.07 -22.01 -7.27
CA ASP A 18 -6.17 -22.08 -8.74
C ASP A 18 -6.63 -20.75 -9.37
N SER A 19 -7.25 -19.86 -8.59
CA SER A 19 -7.71 -18.54 -9.03
C SER A 19 -7.72 -17.53 -7.88
N TYR A 20 -7.79 -16.24 -8.21
CA TYR A 20 -7.92 -15.15 -7.25
C TYR A 20 -8.83 -14.05 -7.80
N ILE A 21 -9.39 -13.24 -6.90
CA ILE A 21 -10.22 -12.07 -7.24
C ILE A 21 -9.33 -10.83 -7.17
N ALA A 22 -9.27 -10.06 -8.25
CA ALA A 22 -8.61 -8.76 -8.30
C ALA A 22 -9.64 -7.63 -8.26
N ALA A 23 -9.27 -6.50 -7.67
CA ALA A 23 -10.03 -5.25 -7.72
C ALA A 23 -9.15 -4.11 -8.26
N VAL A 24 -9.80 -3.11 -8.84
CA VAL A 24 -9.16 -1.87 -9.30
C VAL A 24 -10.07 -0.73 -8.94
N TYR A 25 -9.51 0.36 -8.41
CA TYR A 25 -10.26 1.57 -8.07
C TYR A 25 -9.84 2.73 -8.95
N GLU A 26 -10.80 3.30 -9.70
CA GLU A 26 -10.57 4.52 -10.48
C GLU A 26 -10.81 5.75 -9.59
N HIS A 27 -9.72 6.43 -9.20
CA HIS A 27 -9.78 7.60 -8.32
C HIS A 27 -9.88 8.94 -9.07
N SER A 28 -10.07 8.95 -10.40
CA SER A 28 -9.87 10.16 -11.23
C SER A 28 -10.83 11.33 -10.93
N HIS A 29 -12.03 11.07 -10.40
CA HIS A 29 -13.00 12.12 -10.04
C HIS A 29 -12.95 12.51 -8.55
N ALA A 30 -12.18 11.78 -7.75
CA ALA A 30 -12.10 11.94 -6.30
C ALA A 30 -10.68 12.31 -5.81
N VAL A 31 -9.67 12.35 -6.69
CA VAL A 31 -8.34 12.87 -6.31
C VAL A 31 -8.47 14.29 -5.81
N ILE A 32 -8.12 14.50 -4.55
CA ILE A 32 -8.01 15.82 -3.96
C ILE A 32 -6.65 16.38 -4.38
N LEU A 33 -6.67 17.30 -5.34
CA LEU A 33 -5.47 17.93 -5.88
C LEU A 33 -4.97 19.08 -4.99
N PRO A 34 -3.64 19.34 -4.96
CA PRO A 34 -3.09 20.50 -4.27
C PRO A 34 -3.55 21.80 -4.95
N ARG A 35 -4.02 22.77 -4.15
CA ARG A 35 -4.58 24.05 -4.65
C ARG A 35 -3.57 24.91 -5.42
N ALA A 36 -2.28 24.82 -5.09
CA ALA A 36 -1.23 25.62 -5.69
C ALA A 36 0.00 24.75 -5.97
N ALA A 37 -0.12 23.89 -6.97
CA ALA A 37 0.86 22.85 -7.29
C ALA A 37 2.28 23.37 -7.67
N HIS A 38 2.41 24.68 -7.94
CA HIS A 38 3.69 25.36 -8.21
C HIS A 38 4.33 26.02 -6.98
N LYS A 39 3.67 25.97 -5.82
CA LYS A 39 4.22 26.51 -4.56
C LYS A 39 4.61 25.36 -3.65
N THR A 40 5.80 25.46 -3.07
CA THR A 40 6.22 24.55 -2.00
C THR A 40 5.30 24.72 -0.79
N VAL A 41 4.87 23.61 -0.21
CA VAL A 41 4.12 23.55 1.05
C VAL A 41 5.01 23.02 2.17
N SER A 42 4.53 23.04 3.42
CA SER A 42 5.22 22.34 4.50
C SER A 42 4.98 20.82 4.40
N PRO A 43 5.86 19.98 4.97
CA PRO A 43 5.63 18.54 5.05
C PRO A 43 4.31 18.16 5.74
N GLU A 44 3.89 18.92 6.76
CA GLU A 44 2.63 18.69 7.47
C GLU A 44 1.41 18.93 6.57
N ASP A 45 1.44 20.00 5.76
CA ASP A 45 0.38 20.30 4.80
C ASP A 45 0.34 19.26 3.66
N ALA A 46 1.50 18.80 3.20
CA ALA A 46 1.62 17.73 2.21
C ALA A 46 1.02 16.41 2.74
N LEU A 47 1.40 16.00 3.95
CA LEU A 47 0.88 14.82 4.62
C LEU A 47 -0.64 14.93 4.84
N ALA A 48 -1.14 16.09 5.25
CA ALA A 48 -2.57 16.32 5.42
C ALA A 48 -3.37 16.21 4.10
N LEU A 49 -2.77 16.59 2.96
CA LEU A 49 -3.38 16.34 1.65
C LEU A 49 -3.42 14.84 1.33
N MET A 50 -2.29 14.15 1.47
CA MET A 50 -2.17 12.72 1.16
C MET A 50 -3.10 11.88 2.03
N ASN A 51 -3.21 12.19 3.33
CA ASN A 51 -4.12 11.51 4.25
C ASN A 51 -5.59 11.59 3.78
N ARG A 52 -6.04 12.73 3.27
CA ARG A 52 -7.42 12.85 2.76
C ARG A 52 -7.67 12.00 1.51
N ASN A 53 -6.67 11.84 0.65
CA ASN A 53 -6.77 10.89 -0.45
C ASN A 53 -6.73 9.44 0.05
N MET A 54 -5.90 9.13 1.05
CA MET A 54 -5.87 7.81 1.69
C MET A 54 -7.20 7.45 2.36
N ASP A 55 -7.92 8.39 2.98
CA ASP A 55 -9.25 8.13 3.56
C ASP A 55 -10.24 7.61 2.51
N ILE A 56 -10.18 8.12 1.27
CA ILE A 56 -11.03 7.68 0.16
C ILE A 56 -10.59 6.29 -0.32
N LEU A 57 -9.28 6.09 -0.49
CA LEU A 57 -8.72 4.80 -0.91
C LEU A 57 -8.98 3.70 0.14
N GLU A 58 -8.96 4.03 1.42
CA GLU A 58 -9.28 3.11 2.51
C GLU A 58 -10.72 2.57 2.37
N GLY A 59 -11.67 3.43 2.00
CA GLY A 59 -13.04 3.01 1.68
C GLY A 59 -13.07 1.94 0.58
N ALA A 60 -12.41 2.20 -0.55
CA ALA A 60 -12.33 1.26 -1.67
C ALA A 60 -11.61 -0.05 -1.29
N ILE A 61 -10.53 0.03 -0.51
CA ILE A 61 -9.78 -1.14 -0.02
C ILE A 61 -10.66 -2.00 0.90
N ARG A 62 -11.38 -1.38 1.82
CA ARG A 62 -12.30 -2.07 2.75
C ARG A 62 -13.44 -2.76 1.98
N GLU A 63 -14.05 -2.08 1.01
CA GLU A 63 -15.11 -2.65 0.17
C GLU A 63 -14.62 -3.82 -0.69
N ALA A 64 -13.43 -3.70 -1.30
CA ALA A 64 -12.84 -4.79 -2.07
C ALA A 64 -12.52 -6.01 -1.18
N ALA A 65 -11.96 -5.79 0.00
CA ALA A 65 -11.70 -6.85 0.97
C ALA A 65 -13.00 -7.55 1.42
N GLN A 66 -14.08 -6.79 1.67
CA GLN A 66 -15.41 -7.34 2.00
C GLN A 66 -15.97 -8.21 0.86
N GLN A 67 -15.63 -7.92 -0.39
CA GLN A 67 -16.02 -8.70 -1.57
C GLN A 67 -15.09 -9.89 -1.85
N GLY A 68 -14.07 -10.13 -1.02
CA GLY A 68 -13.13 -11.24 -1.18
C GLY A 68 -12.03 -10.99 -2.20
N ALA A 69 -11.75 -9.73 -2.55
CA ALA A 69 -10.58 -9.41 -3.37
C ALA A 69 -9.29 -9.80 -2.63
N HIS A 70 -8.38 -10.45 -3.35
CA HIS A 70 -7.08 -10.88 -2.86
C HIS A 70 -6.03 -9.80 -3.08
N ILE A 71 -6.27 -8.91 -4.04
CA ILE A 71 -5.43 -7.75 -4.37
C ILE A 71 -6.32 -6.62 -4.91
N ILE A 72 -5.96 -5.38 -4.58
CA ILE A 72 -6.55 -4.17 -5.16
C ILE A 72 -5.44 -3.27 -5.68
N VAL A 73 -5.67 -2.64 -6.84
CA VAL A 73 -4.76 -1.64 -7.43
C VAL A 73 -5.40 -0.26 -7.35
N THR A 74 -4.62 0.72 -6.89
CA THR A 74 -4.95 2.15 -6.88
C THR A 74 -4.16 2.88 -7.99
N PRO A 75 -4.62 4.04 -8.48
CA PRO A 75 -4.00 4.69 -9.63
C PRO A 75 -2.70 5.41 -9.27
N GLU A 76 -1.87 5.62 -10.29
CA GLU A 76 -0.72 6.53 -10.25
C GLU A 76 -1.16 7.94 -9.81
N ASP A 77 -0.29 8.62 -9.05
CA ASP A 77 -0.52 9.97 -8.53
C ASP A 77 -1.79 10.15 -7.69
N GLY A 78 -2.44 9.06 -7.25
CA GLY A 78 -3.71 9.09 -6.51
C GLY A 78 -3.65 9.72 -5.12
N LEU A 79 -2.45 9.94 -4.57
CA LEU A 79 -2.26 10.54 -3.24
C LEU A 79 -1.97 12.05 -3.29
N TYR A 80 -1.24 12.50 -4.31
CA TYR A 80 -0.65 13.84 -4.35
C TYR A 80 -0.83 14.59 -5.69
N GLY A 81 -1.25 13.91 -6.77
CA GLY A 81 -1.46 14.50 -8.09
C GLY A 81 -0.19 14.62 -8.95
N TRP A 82 -0.29 15.20 -10.15
CA TRP A 82 0.74 15.13 -11.20
C TRP A 82 1.41 16.47 -11.56
N VAL A 83 1.07 17.57 -10.89
CA VAL A 83 1.54 18.91 -11.30
C VAL A 83 2.60 19.43 -10.33
N PHE A 84 3.87 19.11 -10.54
CA PHE A 84 4.94 19.56 -9.64
C PHE A 84 6.22 20.01 -10.36
N THR A 85 6.95 20.93 -9.72
CA THR A 85 8.40 21.09 -9.94
C THR A 85 9.16 20.21 -8.95
N ARG A 86 10.49 20.08 -9.12
CA ARG A 86 11.33 19.29 -8.21
C ARG A 86 11.28 19.82 -6.77
N GLU A 87 11.17 21.14 -6.60
CA GLU A 87 11.08 21.78 -5.30
C GLU A 87 9.68 21.62 -4.69
N ALA A 88 8.64 21.71 -5.51
CA ALA A 88 7.25 21.60 -5.05
C ALA A 88 6.85 20.18 -4.62
N ILE A 89 7.42 19.14 -5.26
CA ILE A 89 7.13 17.75 -4.88
C ILE A 89 7.86 17.30 -3.62
N TYR A 90 8.99 17.92 -3.27
CA TYR A 90 9.87 17.45 -2.19
C TYR A 90 9.16 17.18 -0.85
N PRO A 91 8.21 18.02 -0.38
CA PRO A 91 7.49 17.75 0.87
C PRO A 91 6.57 16.52 0.86
N TYR A 92 6.28 15.94 -0.30
CA TYR A 92 5.42 14.75 -0.48
C TYR A 92 6.20 13.43 -0.51
N LEU A 93 7.53 13.47 -0.47
CA LEU A 93 8.38 12.30 -0.66
C LEU A 93 8.79 11.67 0.66
N GLU A 94 9.00 10.36 0.64
CA GLU A 94 9.59 9.56 1.71
C GLU A 94 10.78 8.76 1.18
N ASP A 95 11.68 8.38 2.09
CA ASP A 95 12.76 7.43 1.77
C ASP A 95 12.23 6.01 1.94
N ILE A 96 11.93 5.34 0.83
CA ILE A 96 11.35 3.98 0.81
C ILE A 96 12.48 2.97 0.60
N PRO A 97 12.77 2.09 1.58
CA PRO A 97 13.89 1.15 1.49
C PRO A 97 13.63 0.01 0.50
N ASP A 98 14.70 -0.64 0.05
CA ASP A 98 14.61 -1.89 -0.71
C ASP A 98 13.86 -2.98 0.11
N PRO A 99 12.90 -3.72 -0.47
CA PRO A 99 12.15 -4.77 0.22
C PRO A 99 13.00 -5.84 0.93
N GLU A 100 14.28 -6.02 0.55
CA GLU A 100 15.22 -6.91 1.24
C GLU A 100 15.37 -6.60 2.74
N VAL A 101 15.03 -5.38 3.19
CA VAL A 101 15.02 -5.05 4.62
C VAL A 101 13.97 -5.83 5.44
N ASN A 102 13.00 -6.49 4.79
CA ASN A 102 11.95 -7.29 5.40
C ASN A 102 11.22 -6.55 6.56
N TRP A 103 10.68 -5.38 6.24
CA TRP A 103 10.07 -4.47 7.21
C TRP A 103 8.54 -4.40 7.03
N ILE A 104 7.82 -4.43 8.16
CA ILE A 104 6.38 -4.20 8.22
C ILE A 104 6.14 -2.87 8.96
N PRO A 105 5.90 -1.76 8.24
CA PRO A 105 5.76 -0.44 8.86
C PRO A 105 4.69 -0.36 9.95
N CYS A 106 3.59 -1.13 9.81
CA CYS A 106 2.49 -1.13 10.78
C CYS A 106 2.88 -1.70 12.15
N THR A 107 3.82 -2.65 12.21
CA THR A 107 4.24 -3.30 13.47
C THR A 107 5.55 -2.75 14.03
N ASP A 108 6.34 -2.05 13.22
CA ASP A 108 7.61 -1.44 13.62
C ASP A 108 7.78 -0.04 12.96
N PRO A 109 6.98 0.96 13.37
CA PRO A 109 6.92 2.24 12.67
C PRO A 109 8.15 3.14 12.86
N THR A 110 9.05 2.80 13.79
CA THR A 110 10.19 3.66 14.18
C THR A 110 11.55 3.14 13.73
N ARG A 111 11.56 2.20 12.79
CA ARG A 111 12.79 1.60 12.26
C ARG A 111 13.76 2.63 11.67
#